data_AF-A0A662QUH1-F1
#
_entry.id   AF-A0A662QUH1-F1
#
_cell.length_a   1.000
_cell.length_b   1.000
_cell.length_c   1.000
_cell.angle_alpha   90.00
_cell.angle_beta   90.00
_cell.angle_gamma   90.00
#
_symmetry.space_group_name_H-M   'P 1'
#
loop_
_entity.id
_entity.type
_entity.pdbx_description
1 polymer ?
#
loop_
_entity_poly.entity_id
_entity_poly.type
_entity_poly.pdbx_seq_one_letter_code
_entity_poly.pdbx_strand_id
1 'polypeptide(L)'
;YGSATEEEALHKLLELAMAATGLGVGDDYPSKAIEFPLGGAFMESDSYYPKITVSDGSTEMDIDDEKTQKQLFDELKKRLLEFDKRIEKTRTELAEEIFNRPIKHIVDLDEDDGDE
;
A
#
# COMPACT_ATOMS: atom_id res chain seq x y z
N TYR A 1 18.11 15.22 -18.45
CA TYR A 1 17.20 14.80 -17.37
C TYR A 1 15.97 14.23 -18.05
N GLY A 2 16.00 12.92 -18.32
CA GLY A 2 14.90 12.22 -18.98
C GLY A 2 13.71 12.16 -18.02
N SER A 3 12.51 12.39 -18.54
CA SER A 3 11.28 12.04 -17.83
C SER A 3 11.34 10.57 -17.43
N ALA A 4 11.00 10.26 -16.18
CA ALA A 4 10.76 8.87 -15.80
C ALA A 4 9.69 8.30 -16.74
N THR A 5 9.91 7.12 -17.29
CA THR A 5 8.90 6.46 -18.13
C THR A 5 7.69 6.10 -17.26
N GLU A 6 6.53 5.96 -17.88
CA GLU A 6 5.30 5.50 -17.23
C GLU A 6 5.51 4.17 -16.48
N GLU A 7 6.38 3.29 -16.98
CA GLU A 7 6.80 2.04 -16.34
C GLU A 7 7.55 2.27 -15.03
N GLU A 8 8.52 3.19 -15.01
CA GLU A 8 9.23 3.55 -13.77
C GLU A 8 8.29 4.20 -12.75
N ALA A 9 7.31 4.97 -13.21
CA ALA A 9 6.30 5.58 -12.36
C ALA A 9 5.36 4.53 -11.76
N LEU A 10 4.94 3.54 -12.55
CA LEU A 10 4.15 2.39 -12.09
C LEU A 10 4.93 1.56 -11.08
N HIS A 11 6.21 1.26 -11.35
CA HIS A 11 7.06 0.50 -10.44
C HIS A 11 7.12 1.15 -9.05
N LYS A 12 7.41 2.45 -8.98
CA LYS A 12 7.44 3.21 -7.71
C LYS A 12 6.08 3.23 -7.02
N LEU A 13 5.00 3.27 -7.79
CA LEU A 13 3.65 3.23 -7.22
C LEU A 13 3.34 1.87 -6.60
N LEU A 14 3.85 0.77 -7.18
CA LEU A 14 3.79 -0.56 -6.59
C LEU A 14 4.66 -0.68 -5.33
N GLU A 15 5.86 -0.12 -5.30
CA GLU A 15 6.69 -0.04 -4.08
C GLU A 15 5.92 0.65 -2.94
N LEU A 16 5.28 1.78 -3.25
CA LEU A 16 4.44 2.50 -2.28
C LEU A 16 3.23 1.67 -1.85
N ALA A 17 2.61 0.94 -2.76
CA ALA A 17 1.48 0.06 -2.45
C ALA A 17 1.88 -1.07 -1.51
N MET A 18 3.00 -1.72 -1.77
CA MET A 18 3.55 -2.74 -0.89
C MET A 18 3.87 -2.17 0.49
N ALA A 19 4.57 -1.03 0.56
CA ALA A 19 4.93 -0.41 1.83
C ALA A 19 3.70 0.01 2.65
N ALA A 20 2.65 0.53 1.99
CA ALA A 20 1.44 0.97 2.66
C ALA A 20 0.57 -0.19 3.15
N THR A 21 0.44 -1.25 2.34
CA THR A 21 -0.52 -2.34 2.58
C THR A 21 0.10 -3.56 3.24
N GLY A 22 1.41 -3.75 3.12
CA GLY A 22 2.10 -4.99 3.46
C GLY A 22 1.78 -6.16 2.53
N LEU A 23 1.12 -5.91 1.40
CA LEU A 23 0.78 -6.92 0.39
C LEU A 23 1.83 -6.97 -0.71
N GLY A 24 1.92 -8.10 -1.40
CA GLY A 24 2.86 -8.33 -2.49
C GLY A 24 4.21 -8.87 -2.01
N VAL A 25 5.07 -9.15 -2.98
CA VAL A 25 6.42 -9.67 -2.77
C VAL A 25 7.39 -8.82 -3.60
N GLY A 26 8.50 -8.44 -2.98
CA GLY A 26 9.59 -7.75 -3.64
C GLY A 26 10.85 -8.59 -3.54
N ASP A 27 11.61 -8.68 -4.63
CA ASP A 27 12.95 -9.28 -4.63
C ASP A 27 14.01 -8.18 -4.62
N ASP A 28 14.81 -8.07 -3.57
CA ASP A 28 15.80 -7.01 -3.42
C ASP A 28 17.02 -7.14 -4.37
N TYR A 29 17.21 -8.29 -5.07
CA TYR A 29 18.36 -8.46 -5.95
C TYR A 29 18.20 -9.55 -7.03
N PRO A 30 18.53 -9.31 -8.32
CA PRO A 30 19.14 -8.10 -8.89
C PRO A 30 18.15 -7.11 -9.53
N SER A 31 16.91 -7.50 -9.76
CA SER A 31 15.92 -6.78 -10.57
C SER A 31 15.10 -5.75 -9.79
N LYS A 32 15.05 -5.86 -8.45
CA LYS A 32 14.03 -5.18 -7.64
C LYS A 32 12.62 -5.50 -8.11
N ALA A 33 12.37 -6.73 -8.54
CA ALA A 33 11.08 -7.11 -9.08
C ALA A 33 10.00 -7.04 -7.98
N ILE A 34 8.82 -6.59 -8.36
CA ILE A 34 7.65 -6.47 -7.50
C ILE A 34 6.52 -7.27 -8.12
N GLU A 35 5.90 -8.14 -7.33
CA GLU A 35 4.64 -8.78 -7.64
C GLU A 35 3.57 -8.29 -6.64
N PHE A 36 2.53 -7.65 -7.14
CA PHE A 36 1.49 -7.04 -6.32
C PHE A 36 0.09 -7.54 -6.66
N PRO A 37 -0.71 -8.01 -5.69
CA PRO A 37 -2.06 -8.48 -5.95
C PRO A 37 -3.02 -7.31 -6.28
N LEU A 38 -3.78 -7.45 -7.36
CA LEU A 38 -4.74 -6.46 -7.82
C LEU A 38 -6.06 -7.12 -8.27
N GLY A 39 -7.04 -7.18 -7.38
CA GLY A 39 -8.43 -7.50 -7.75
C GLY A 39 -8.65 -8.90 -8.35
N GLY A 40 -7.82 -9.88 -7.97
CA GLY A 40 -7.86 -11.25 -8.51
C GLY A 40 -6.77 -11.54 -9.56
N ALA A 41 -6.01 -10.53 -9.97
CA ALA A 41 -4.79 -10.67 -10.76
C ALA A 41 -3.56 -10.29 -9.92
N PHE A 42 -2.38 -10.49 -10.48
CA PHE A 42 -1.08 -10.03 -10.00
C PHE A 42 -0.47 -9.10 -11.03
N MET A 43 0.12 -8.01 -10.57
CA MET A 43 0.92 -7.11 -11.40
C MET A 43 2.38 -7.31 -11.06
N GLU A 44 3.18 -7.61 -12.07
CA GLU A 44 4.62 -7.73 -11.96
C GLU A 44 5.30 -6.51 -12.59
N SER A 45 6.34 -6.02 -11.93
CA SER A 45 7.17 -4.92 -12.44
C SER A 45 8.63 -5.10 -12.03
N ASP A 46 9.53 -4.93 -12.99
CA ASP A 46 10.98 -5.02 -12.79
C ASP A 46 11.64 -3.65 -13.03
N SER A 47 12.49 -3.21 -12.10
CA SER A 47 13.15 -1.90 -12.20
C SER A 47 14.35 -1.89 -13.16
N TYR A 48 14.97 -3.05 -13.36
CA TYR A 48 16.17 -3.23 -14.17
C TYR A 48 15.81 -3.50 -15.64
N TYR A 49 14.73 -4.24 -15.86
CA TYR A 49 14.10 -4.43 -17.16
C TYR A 49 12.68 -3.86 -17.11
N PRO A 50 12.51 -2.53 -17.32
CA PRO A 50 11.22 -1.87 -17.28
C PRO A 50 10.22 -2.60 -18.16
N LYS A 51 9.32 -3.31 -17.48
CA LYS A 51 8.27 -4.13 -18.06
C LYS A 51 7.18 -4.22 -17.02
N ILE A 52 5.94 -4.07 -17.46
CA ILE A 52 4.75 -4.27 -16.64
C ILE A 52 4.01 -5.47 -17.20
N THR A 53 3.76 -6.45 -16.34
CA THR A 53 3.02 -7.65 -16.68
C THR A 53 1.82 -7.76 -15.74
N VAL A 54 0.68 -8.22 -16.27
CA VAL A 54 -0.50 -8.57 -15.45
C VAL A 54 -0.87 -10.01 -15.70
N SER A 55 -1.04 -10.79 -14.64
CA SER A 55 -1.38 -12.20 -14.69
C SER A 55 -2.57 -12.54 -13.79
N ASP A 56 -3.56 -13.28 -14.30
CA ASP A 56 -4.69 -13.80 -13.50
C ASP A 56 -4.51 -15.28 -13.10
N GLY A 57 -3.29 -15.81 -13.26
CA GLY A 57 -2.95 -17.22 -13.02
C GLY A 57 -3.30 -18.16 -14.17
N SER A 58 -4.08 -17.71 -15.16
CA SER A 58 -4.37 -18.47 -16.39
C SER A 58 -3.81 -17.80 -17.64
N THR A 59 -3.75 -16.47 -17.63
CA THR A 59 -3.29 -15.64 -18.73
C THR A 59 -2.29 -14.62 -18.19
N GLU A 60 -1.19 -14.45 -18.91
CA GLU A 60 -0.20 -13.40 -18.66
C GLU A 60 -0.23 -12.42 -19.84
N MET A 61 -0.23 -11.12 -19.54
CA MET A 61 -0.28 -10.05 -20.51
C MET A 61 0.78 -9.00 -20.21
N ASP A 62 1.62 -8.73 -21.20
CA ASP A 62 2.57 -7.62 -21.19
C ASP A 62 1.84 -6.31 -21.53
N ILE A 63 2.11 -5.26 -20.77
CA ILE A 63 1.51 -3.94 -20.96
C ILE A 63 2.58 -2.98 -21.49
N ASP A 64 2.63 -2.83 -22.82
CA ASP A 64 3.61 -2.01 -23.54
C ASP A 64 3.03 -0.68 -24.07
N ASP A 65 1.71 -0.50 -24.02
CA ASP A 65 1.06 0.71 -24.52
C ASP A 65 0.89 1.79 -23.43
N GLU A 66 1.31 3.02 -23.74
CA GLU A 66 1.28 4.16 -22.81
C GLU A 66 -0.12 4.45 -22.25
N LYS A 67 -1.18 4.20 -23.04
CA LYS A 67 -2.55 4.49 -22.63
C LYS A 67 -2.99 3.54 -21.52
N THR A 68 -2.74 2.24 -21.66
CA THR A 68 -3.06 1.25 -20.64
C THR A 68 -2.18 1.44 -19.42
N GLN A 69 -0.88 1.70 -19.59
CA GLN A 69 0.03 2.03 -18.48
C GLN A 69 -0.49 3.22 -17.66
N LYS A 70 -0.90 4.30 -18.33
CA LYS A 70 -1.48 5.46 -17.65
C LYS A 70 -2.79 5.15 -16.92
N GLN A 71 -3.67 4.35 -17.52
CA GLN A 71 -4.92 3.93 -16.88
C GLN A 71 -4.65 3.09 -15.61
N LEU A 72 -3.68 2.19 -15.66
CA LEU A 72 -3.24 1.41 -14.50
C LEU A 72 -2.67 2.32 -13.41
N PHE A 73 -1.86 3.30 -13.80
CA PHE A 73 -1.27 4.26 -12.87
C PHE A 73 -2.34 5.06 -12.12
N ASP A 74 -3.29 5.64 -12.85
CA ASP A 74 -4.37 6.44 -12.27
C ASP A 74 -5.26 5.59 -11.34
N GLU A 75 -5.57 4.36 -11.73
CA GLU A 75 -6.37 3.43 -10.90
C GLU A 75 -5.63 2.99 -9.64
N LEU A 76 -4.36 2.59 -9.74
CA LEU A 76 -3.52 2.23 -8.58
C LEU A 76 -3.41 3.42 -7.61
N LYS A 77 -3.15 4.61 -8.14
CA LYS A 77 -3.04 5.84 -7.34
C LYS A 77 -4.34 6.14 -6.61
N LYS A 78 -5.48 6.01 -7.29
CA LYS A 78 -6.80 6.19 -6.69
C LYS A 78 -7.04 5.19 -5.55
N ARG A 79 -6.73 3.90 -5.76
CA ARG A 79 -6.86 2.86 -4.73
C ARG A 79 -5.97 3.13 -3.53
N LEU A 80 -4.74 3.59 -3.74
CA LEU A 80 -3.84 3.95 -2.64
C LEU A 80 -4.34 5.14 -1.83
N LEU A 81 -4.84 6.19 -2.48
CA LEU A 81 -5.44 7.32 -1.79
C LEU A 81 -6.70 6.94 -1.01
N GLU A 82 -7.49 6.02 -1.53
CA GLU A 82 -8.65 5.48 -0.82
C GLU A 82 -8.25 4.63 0.38
N PHE A 83 -7.23 3.78 0.22
CA PHE A 83 -6.68 2.96 1.28
C PHE A 83 -6.10 3.81 2.42
N ASP A 84 -5.29 4.81 2.10
CA ASP A 84 -4.66 5.72 3.06
C ASP A 84 -5.69 6.43 3.95
N LYS A 85 -6.73 7.01 3.33
CA LYS A 85 -7.85 7.66 4.06
C LYS A 85 -8.59 6.69 4.98
N ARG A 86 -8.82 5.46 4.54
CA ARG A 86 -9.52 4.45 5.35
C ARG A 86 -8.63 3.99 6.50
N ILE A 87 -7.34 3.78 6.27
CA ILE A 87 -6.38 3.39 7.31
C ILE A 87 -6.23 4.49 8.35
N GLU A 88 -6.15 5.77 7.98
CA GLU A 88 -6.03 6.87 8.93
C GLU A 88 -7.22 6.90 9.91
N LYS A 89 -8.42 6.75 9.35
CA LYS A 89 -9.65 6.65 10.14
C LYS A 89 -9.61 5.44 11.08
N THR A 90 -9.32 4.24 10.56
CA THR A 90 -9.26 3.02 11.37
C THR A 90 -8.16 3.07 12.43
N ARG A 91 -6.99 3.64 12.12
CA ARG A 91 -5.90 3.83 13.09
C ARG A 91 -6.32 4.74 14.24
N THR A 92 -7.00 5.84 13.93
CA THR A 92 -7.54 6.75 14.93
C THR A 92 -8.58 6.07 15.80
N GLU A 93 -9.56 5.39 15.20
CA GLU A 93 -10.60 4.64 15.91
C GLU A 93 -10.01 3.56 16.83
N LEU A 94 -9.03 2.78 16.33
CA LEU A 94 -8.33 1.77 17.12
C LEU A 94 -7.50 2.38 18.26
N ALA A 95 -6.84 3.51 18.01
CA ALA A 95 -6.06 4.19 19.04
C ALA A 95 -6.96 4.70 20.17
N GLU A 96 -8.08 5.33 19.82
CA GLU A 96 -9.09 5.74 20.81
C GLU A 96 -9.64 4.53 21.57
N GLU A 97 -9.98 3.43 20.88
CA GLU A 97 -10.49 2.22 21.52
C GLU A 97 -9.48 1.58 22.47
N ILE A 98 -8.20 1.52 22.10
CA ILE A 98 -7.16 0.83 22.89
C ILE A 98 -6.68 1.71 24.04
N PHE A 99 -6.39 2.98 23.79
CA PHE A 99 -5.73 3.86 24.76
C PHE A 99 -6.70 4.63 25.65
N ASN A 100 -7.98 4.78 25.30
CA ASN A 100 -8.98 5.33 26.21
C ASN A 100 -9.55 4.28 27.18
N ARG A 101 -9.16 3.01 27.04
CA ARG A 101 -9.54 1.99 28.04
C ARG A 101 -8.90 2.36 29.38
N PRO A 102 -9.68 2.44 30.48
CA PRO A 102 -9.13 2.72 31.79
C PRO A 102 -8.11 1.65 32.15
N ILE A 103 -6.97 2.09 32.66
CA ILE A 103 -5.89 1.20 33.10
C ILE A 103 -6.30 0.61 34.46
N LYS A 104 -7.26 -0.31 34.44
CA LYS A 104 -7.64 -1.08 35.63
C LYS A 104 -6.45 -1.97 35.98
N HIS A 105 -5.87 -1.74 37.17
CA HIS A 105 -4.76 -2.49 37.80
C HIS A 105 -3.32 -1.96 37.69
N ILE A 106 -3.07 -0.72 37.22
CA ILE A 106 -1.69 -0.15 37.30
C ILE A 106 -1.60 1.02 38.28
N VAL A 107 -2.65 1.81 38.43
CA VAL A 107 -2.66 2.94 39.37
C VAL A 107 -3.97 2.92 40.13
N ASP A 108 -3.91 2.69 41.44
CA ASP A 108 -4.95 3.12 42.37
C ASP A 108 -4.92 4.65 42.37
N LEU A 109 -5.55 5.26 41.37
CA LEU A 109 -5.99 6.64 41.49
C LEU A 109 -7.27 6.58 42.31
N ASP A 110 -7.11 6.37 43.62
CA ASP A 110 -8.16 6.62 44.58
C ASP A 110 -8.65 8.05 44.33
N GLU A 111 -9.97 8.14 44.10
CA GLU A 111 -10.70 9.38 44.05
C GLU A 111 -10.43 10.13 45.36
N ASP A 112 -9.57 11.15 45.29
CA ASP A 112 -9.49 12.18 46.32
C ASP A 112 -10.79 12.96 46.19
N ASP A 113 -11.83 12.49 46.90
CA ASP A 113 -13.03 13.23 47.25
C ASP A 113 -12.60 14.48 48.03
N GLY A 114 -12.15 15.49 47.27
CA GLY A 114 -11.86 16.83 47.77
C GLY A 114 -13.14 17.60 48.06
N ASP A 115 -13.88 17.16 49.09
CA ASP A 115 -14.80 18.00 49.84
C ASP A 115 -14.01 18.74 50.94
N GLU A 116 -13.65 20.01 50.70
CA GLU A 116 -13.74 21.11 51.68
C GLU A 116 -13.67 22.50 51.03
#